data_AF-A0A8H7K292-F1
#
_entry.id   AF-A0A8H7K292-F1
#
_cell.length_a   1.000
_cell.length_b   1.000
_cell.length_c   1.000
_cell.angle_alpha   90.00
_cell.angle_beta   90.00
_cell.angle_gamma   90.00
#
_symmetry.space_group_name_H-M   'P 1'
#
loop_
_entity.id
_entity.type
_entity.pdbx_description
1 polymer ?
#
loop_
_entity_poly.entity_id
_entity_poly.type
_entity_poly.pdbx_seq_one_letter_code
_entity_poly.pdbx_strand_id
1 'polypeptide(L)'
;MIRSFLISIVLALAVAVHCYPAQYPKITVLDLTSRNAVQLESRQELCPSGDQRSVSFEFYASGANSTHELLQDALQGLQSFFEDPDYCLKDMVSIRVLDLTIASFIGKGVAKSSVKPIFSQLKEKISSLGMVHGTTMQLCGNGRTSEHTVGITIDTSGDATATEKIQRAWGRGECAEVSGLVTSTVEISIEEAAVAETTQI
;
A
#
# COMPACT_ATOMS: atom_id res chain seq x y z
N MET A 1 40.33 -9.98 60.45
CA MET A 1 40.15 -11.01 59.42
C MET A 1 39.35 -10.41 58.29
N ILE A 2 39.93 -10.42 57.10
CA ILE A 2 39.44 -9.85 55.85
C ILE A 2 38.46 -10.85 55.19
N ARG A 3 37.32 -10.36 54.69
CA ARG A 3 36.37 -10.96 53.72
C ARG A 3 35.18 -9.98 53.63
N SER A 4 34.58 -9.58 52.52
CA SER A 4 34.77 -9.80 51.09
C SER A 4 33.86 -8.79 50.38
N PHE A 5 34.42 -8.03 49.43
CA PHE A 5 33.92 -7.90 48.04
C PHE A 5 32.39 -7.88 47.78
N LEU A 6 31.93 -6.69 47.37
CA LEU A 6 31.18 -6.38 46.14
C LEU A 6 30.07 -7.35 45.71
N ILE A 7 28.80 -6.95 45.88
CA ILE A 7 27.72 -7.33 44.95
C ILE A 7 26.76 -6.13 44.75
N SER A 8 26.94 -5.50 43.58
CA SER A 8 25.98 -4.89 42.66
C SER A 8 24.68 -4.26 43.16
N ILE A 9 24.65 -2.92 43.06
CA ILE A 9 23.46 -2.11 42.85
C ILE A 9 22.95 -2.40 41.44
N VAL A 10 21.82 -3.13 41.32
CA VAL A 10 21.05 -3.18 40.06
C VAL A 10 19.89 -2.21 40.20
N LEU A 11 20.12 -1.00 39.70
CA LEU A 11 19.09 0.00 39.48
C LEU A 11 18.26 -0.43 38.26
N ALA A 12 17.15 -1.14 38.49
CA ALA A 12 16.19 -1.44 37.44
C ALA A 12 15.40 -0.17 37.11
N LEU A 13 15.91 0.64 36.18
CA LEU A 13 15.12 1.63 35.45
C LEU A 13 14.11 0.86 34.60
N ALA A 14 12.91 0.67 35.15
CA ALA A 14 11.74 0.30 34.39
C ALA A 14 11.42 1.45 33.43
N VAL A 15 11.97 1.38 32.21
CA VAL A 15 11.49 2.19 31.09
C VAL A 15 10.08 1.68 30.80
N ALA A 16 9.09 2.43 31.28
CA ALA A 16 7.71 2.27 30.88
C ALA A 16 7.61 2.60 29.39
N VAL A 17 7.82 1.59 28.56
CA VAL A 17 7.44 1.61 27.14
C VAL A 17 5.92 1.71 27.14
N HIS A 18 5.42 2.94 27.07
CA HIS A 18 4.05 3.21 26.68
C HIS A 18 3.89 2.72 25.25
N CYS A 19 3.51 1.44 25.11
CA CYS A 19 2.94 0.92 23.88
C CYS A 19 1.60 1.63 23.66
N TYR A 20 1.65 2.79 23.01
CA TYR A 20 0.52 3.25 22.23
C TYR A 20 0.21 2.15 21.21
N PRO A 21 -1.04 1.64 21.12
CA PRO A 21 -1.40 0.82 19.99
C PRO A 21 -1.34 1.73 18.77
N ALA A 22 -0.27 1.61 17.97
CA ALA A 22 -0.31 2.08 16.60
C ALA A 22 -1.49 1.37 15.96
N GLN A 23 -2.55 2.13 15.67
CA GLN A 23 -3.77 1.63 15.06
C GLN A 23 -3.44 1.33 13.59
N TYR A 24 -2.79 0.19 13.38
CA TYR A 24 -2.42 -0.25 12.04
C TYR A 24 -3.70 -0.51 11.24
N PRO A 25 -3.78 -0.04 9.99
CA PRO A 25 -4.86 -0.41 9.10
C PRO A 25 -4.90 -1.94 8.96
N LYS A 26 -6.12 -2.50 9.02
CA LYS A 26 -6.37 -3.93 8.87
C LYS A 26 -5.99 -4.34 7.44
N ILE A 27 -5.12 -5.35 7.28
CA ILE A 27 -4.81 -5.91 5.97
C ILE A 27 -5.95 -6.86 5.59
N THR A 28 -6.62 -6.55 4.49
CA THR A 28 -7.61 -7.42 3.87
C THR A 28 -6.90 -8.32 2.87
N VAL A 29 -6.77 -9.60 3.20
CA VAL A 29 -6.24 -10.61 2.28
C VAL A 29 -7.41 -11.21 1.50
N LEU A 30 -7.43 -10.97 0.19
CA LEU A 30 -8.34 -11.62 -0.75
C LEU A 30 -7.66 -12.89 -1.26
N ASP A 31 -8.04 -14.03 -0.70
CA ASP A 31 -7.66 -15.33 -1.23
C ASP A 31 -8.66 -15.75 -2.32
N LEU A 32 -8.27 -15.58 -3.58
CA LEU A 32 -9.12 -15.91 -4.73
C LEU A 32 -9.35 -17.43 -4.90
N THR A 33 -8.66 -18.28 -4.15
CA THR A 33 -8.92 -19.74 -4.12
C THR A 33 -10.07 -20.12 -3.19
N SER A 34 -10.46 -19.20 -2.30
CA SER A 34 -11.53 -19.37 -1.32
C SER A 34 -12.67 -18.41 -1.65
N ARG A 35 -13.86 -18.93 -2.01
CA ARG A 35 -15.08 -18.12 -2.22
C ARG A 35 -15.67 -17.53 -0.93
N ASN A 36 -14.86 -17.28 0.09
CA ASN A 36 -15.32 -16.64 1.31
C ASN A 36 -15.30 -15.13 1.09
N ALA A 37 -16.49 -14.55 1.03
CA ALA A 37 -16.68 -13.11 0.98
C ALA A 37 -15.97 -12.47 2.18
N VAL A 38 -15.04 -11.55 1.90
CA VAL A 38 -14.46 -10.71 2.95
C VAL A 38 -15.61 -9.91 3.56
N GLN A 39 -15.86 -10.14 4.85
CA GLN A 39 -16.82 -9.36 5.60
C GLN A 39 -16.20 -8.00 5.93
N LEU A 40 -16.44 -7.04 5.03
CA LEU A 40 -16.11 -5.64 5.21
C LEU A 40 -17.13 -5.04 6.17
N GLU A 41 -16.65 -4.39 7.24
CA GLU A 41 -17.53 -3.61 8.11
C GLU A 41 -17.97 -2.37 7.34
N SER A 42 -19.14 -2.45 6.72
CA SER A 42 -19.84 -1.31 6.15
C SER A 42 -20.17 -0.33 7.28
N ARG A 43 -19.38 0.74 7.38
CA ARG A 43 -19.87 1.99 7.96
C ARG A 43 -20.17 2.88 6.76
N GLN A 44 -21.39 3.41 6.68
CA GLN A 44 -21.75 4.50 5.78
C GLN A 44 -20.88 5.73 6.11
N GLU A 45 -19.62 5.72 5.71
CA GLU A 45 -18.80 6.90 5.57
C GLU A 45 -19.10 7.47 4.19
N LEU A 46 -19.32 8.79 4.09
CA LEU A 46 -19.31 9.43 2.79
C LEU A 46 -17.89 9.29 2.23
N CYS A 47 -17.80 8.75 1.01
CA CYS A 47 -16.49 8.65 0.36
C CYS A 47 -15.93 10.07 0.13
N PRO A 48 -14.62 10.25 0.33
CA PRO A 48 -13.97 11.52 0.05
C PRO A 48 -14.21 11.93 -1.41
N SER A 49 -14.49 13.21 -1.60
CA SER A 49 -14.44 13.90 -2.89
C SER A 49 -13.53 15.11 -2.75
N GLY A 50 -13.03 15.62 -3.87
CA GLY A 50 -12.12 16.75 -3.86
C GLY A 50 -11.89 17.34 -5.24
N ASP A 51 -10.74 18.00 -5.38
CA ASP A 51 -10.38 18.64 -6.64
C ASP A 51 -9.58 17.68 -7.50
N GLN A 52 -9.87 17.69 -8.80
CA GLN A 52 -9.09 16.96 -9.78
C GLN A 52 -7.73 17.64 -9.99
N ARG A 53 -6.65 16.85 -9.92
CA ARG A 53 -5.28 17.31 -10.19
C ARG A 53 -4.45 16.23 -10.90
N SER A 54 -3.50 16.67 -11.72
CA SER A 54 -2.48 15.76 -12.27
C SER A 54 -1.41 15.53 -11.20
N VAL A 55 -1.08 14.27 -10.97
CA VAL A 55 0.01 13.88 -10.06
C VAL A 55 0.95 12.89 -10.74
N SER A 56 2.22 12.96 -10.34
CA SER A 56 3.26 12.06 -10.82
C SER A 56 3.34 10.84 -9.93
N PHE A 57 3.07 9.67 -10.50
CA PHE A 57 3.35 8.38 -9.88
C PHE A 57 4.76 7.93 -10.24
N GLU A 58 5.51 7.48 -9.25
CA GLU A 58 6.75 6.76 -9.46
C GLU A 58 6.44 5.33 -9.86
N PHE A 59 7.11 4.84 -10.89
CA PHE A 59 6.96 3.49 -11.41
C PHE A 59 8.31 2.78 -11.45
N TYR A 60 8.37 1.62 -10.80
CA TYR A 60 9.53 0.75 -10.69
C TYR A 60 9.22 -0.61 -11.30
N ALA A 61 10.15 -1.14 -12.09
CA ALA A 61 10.10 -2.49 -12.61
C ALA A 61 11.44 -3.22 -12.47
N SER A 62 11.39 -4.52 -12.18
CA SER A 62 12.56 -5.37 -11.99
C SER A 62 12.34 -6.81 -12.49
N GLY A 63 13.41 -7.46 -12.92
CA GLY A 63 13.40 -8.83 -13.43
C GLY A 63 13.01 -8.97 -14.90
N ALA A 64 13.16 -10.17 -15.46
CA ALA A 64 12.87 -10.48 -16.86
C ALA A 64 11.66 -11.43 -16.97
N ASN A 65 10.79 -11.17 -17.96
CA ASN A 65 9.76 -12.06 -18.53
C ASN A 65 9.26 -13.20 -17.63
N SER A 66 8.27 -12.92 -16.80
CA SER A 66 7.45 -13.95 -16.13
C SER A 66 6.03 -13.93 -16.70
N THR A 67 5.56 -15.01 -17.32
CA THR A 67 4.18 -15.05 -17.84
C THR A 67 3.19 -15.42 -16.74
N HIS A 68 2.45 -14.45 -16.20
CA HIS A 68 1.29 -14.70 -15.33
C HIS A 68 0.00 -14.29 -16.05
N GLU A 69 -0.65 -15.24 -16.71
CA GLU A 69 -1.98 -15.06 -17.32
C GLU A 69 -3.00 -14.53 -16.29
N LEU A 70 -2.83 -14.92 -15.02
CA LEU A 70 -3.67 -14.53 -13.89
C LEU A 70 -3.49 -13.06 -13.44
N LEU A 71 -2.44 -12.36 -13.90
CA LEU A 71 -2.16 -11.00 -13.45
C LEU A 71 -3.26 -10.02 -13.89
N GLN A 72 -3.75 -10.14 -15.13
CA GLN A 72 -4.79 -9.26 -15.64
C GLN A 72 -6.11 -9.48 -14.89
N ASP A 73 -6.47 -10.73 -14.63
CA ASP A 73 -7.66 -11.08 -13.86
C ASP A 73 -7.56 -10.59 -12.41
N ALA A 74 -6.40 -10.75 -11.77
CA ALA A 74 -6.15 -10.27 -10.41
C ALA A 74 -6.21 -8.74 -10.32
N LEU A 75 -5.62 -8.02 -11.27
CA LEU A 75 -5.70 -6.56 -11.34
C LEU A 75 -7.13 -6.08 -11.60
N GLN A 76 -7.89 -6.80 -12.44
CA GLN A 76 -9.29 -6.50 -12.69
C GLN A 76 -10.14 -6.73 -11.44
N GLY A 77 -9.94 -7.84 -10.72
CA GLY A 77 -10.62 -8.12 -9.46
C GLY A 77 -10.32 -7.07 -8.39
N LEU A 78 -9.05 -6.64 -8.28
CA LEU A 78 -8.64 -5.59 -7.36
C LEU A 78 -9.26 -4.23 -7.70
N GLN A 79 -9.29 -3.87 -8.99
CA GLN A 79 -9.95 -2.66 -9.45
C GLN A 79 -11.44 -2.70 -9.07
N SER A 80 -12.13 -3.80 -9.36
CA SER A 80 -13.55 -3.98 -9.05
C SER A 80 -13.83 -3.90 -7.55
N PHE A 81 -12.94 -4.42 -6.69
CA PHE A 81 -13.04 -4.28 -5.24
C PHE A 81 -13.06 -2.81 -4.80
N PHE A 82 -12.15 -1.98 -5.32
CA PHE A 82 -12.09 -0.56 -4.96
C PHE A 82 -13.19 0.28 -5.62
N GLU A 83 -13.80 -0.20 -6.71
CA GLU A 83 -14.93 0.44 -7.37
C GLU A 83 -16.29 0.09 -6.74
N ASP A 84 -16.37 -0.90 -5.85
CA ASP A 84 -17.63 -1.36 -5.23
C ASP A 84 -18.37 -0.22 -4.52
N PRO A 85 -19.57 0.21 -4.96
CA PRO A 85 -20.26 1.41 -4.51
C PRO A 85 -20.46 1.49 -2.99
N ASP A 86 -20.56 0.35 -2.32
CA ASP A 86 -20.80 0.28 -0.87
C ASP A 86 -19.51 0.52 -0.05
N TYR A 87 -18.40 0.75 -0.74
CA TYR A 87 -17.07 0.86 -0.17
C TYR A 87 -16.38 2.20 -0.42
N CYS A 88 -15.83 2.79 0.65
CA CYS A 88 -14.93 3.92 0.56
C CYS A 88 -13.49 3.49 0.75
N LEU A 89 -12.58 4.20 0.09
CA LEU A 89 -11.17 3.83 0.04
C LEU A 89 -10.51 4.10 1.39
N LYS A 90 -10.12 3.06 2.13
CA LYS A 90 -9.14 3.20 3.22
C LYS A 90 -8.48 1.86 3.53
N ASP A 91 -7.86 1.24 2.53
CA ASP A 91 -7.51 -0.16 2.69
C ASP A 91 -6.19 -0.58 2.14
N MET A 92 -5.61 -1.46 2.94
CA MET A 92 -4.57 -2.39 2.54
C MET A 92 -5.26 -3.63 2.01
N VAL A 93 -5.23 -3.82 0.69
CA VAL A 93 -5.75 -5.02 0.05
C VAL A 93 -4.59 -5.80 -0.53
N SER A 94 -4.54 -7.10 -0.23
CA SER A 94 -3.53 -7.98 -0.78
C SER A 94 -4.20 -9.19 -1.43
N ILE A 95 -3.86 -9.47 -2.68
CA ILE A 95 -4.30 -10.65 -3.43
C ILE A 95 -3.10 -11.60 -3.53
N ARG A 96 -3.32 -12.88 -3.22
CA ARG A 96 -2.32 -13.93 -3.42
C ARG A 96 -2.92 -15.08 -4.21
N VAL A 97 -2.27 -15.45 -5.31
CA VAL A 97 -2.63 -16.59 -6.15
C VAL A 97 -1.37 -17.25 -6.67
N LEU A 98 -1.10 -18.49 -6.25
CA LEU A 98 0.16 -19.19 -6.57
C LEU A 98 1.37 -18.31 -6.18
N ASP A 99 2.29 -18.06 -7.12
CA ASP A 99 3.48 -17.22 -6.93
C ASP A 99 3.21 -15.73 -7.21
N LEU A 100 1.97 -15.35 -7.56
CA LEU A 100 1.57 -13.96 -7.74
C LEU A 100 1.08 -13.38 -6.41
N THR A 101 1.73 -12.31 -5.96
CA THR A 101 1.25 -11.46 -4.88
C THR A 101 1.07 -10.03 -5.38
N ILE A 102 -0.12 -9.46 -5.15
CA ILE A 102 -0.40 -8.05 -5.38
C ILE A 102 -0.76 -7.44 -4.04
N ALA A 103 -0.12 -6.34 -3.67
CA ALA A 103 -0.48 -5.57 -2.48
C ALA A 103 -0.74 -4.12 -2.90
N SER A 104 -1.86 -3.56 -2.43
CA SER A 104 -2.24 -2.17 -2.70
C SER A 104 -2.58 -1.43 -1.42
N PHE A 105 -2.41 -0.12 -1.49
CA PHE A 105 -2.84 0.82 -0.47
C PHE A 105 -3.43 2.04 -1.17
N ILE A 106 -4.65 2.41 -0.82
CA ILE A 106 -5.27 3.66 -1.28
C ILE A 106 -5.76 4.42 -0.05
N GLY A 107 -5.12 5.55 0.21
CA GLY A 107 -5.47 6.42 1.33
C GLY A 107 -6.85 7.05 1.18
N LYS A 108 -7.51 7.31 2.31
CA LYS A 108 -8.87 7.91 2.38
C LYS A 108 -8.98 9.37 1.96
N GLY A 109 -7.89 10.01 1.58
CA GLY A 109 -7.89 11.32 0.96
C GLY A 109 -8.10 11.23 -0.55
N VAL A 110 -7.98 10.05 -1.14
CA VAL A 110 -8.13 9.83 -2.58
C VAL A 110 -9.57 9.46 -2.89
N ALA A 111 -10.19 10.20 -3.81
CA ALA A 111 -11.55 9.93 -4.24
C ALA A 111 -11.60 8.68 -5.12
N LYS A 112 -12.73 7.97 -5.01
CA LYS A 112 -12.97 6.70 -5.70
C LYS A 112 -12.97 6.81 -7.22
N SER A 113 -13.36 7.96 -7.75
CA SER A 113 -13.24 8.32 -9.17
C SER A 113 -11.82 8.12 -9.72
N SER A 114 -10.80 8.17 -8.85
CA SER A 114 -9.39 7.99 -9.20
C SER A 114 -8.95 6.53 -9.38
N VAL A 115 -9.73 5.55 -8.91
CA VAL A 115 -9.35 4.12 -8.99
C VAL A 115 -9.15 3.70 -10.44
N LYS A 116 -10.16 3.92 -11.28
CA LYS A 116 -10.12 3.54 -12.69
C LYS A 116 -8.91 4.10 -13.44
N PRO A 117 -8.60 5.42 -13.42
CA PRO A 117 -7.43 5.95 -14.12
C PRO A 117 -6.11 5.39 -13.59
N ILE A 118 -5.96 5.19 -12.27
CA ILE A 118 -4.76 4.58 -11.67
C ILE A 118 -4.55 3.17 -12.23
N PHE A 119 -5.57 2.31 -12.16
CA PHE A 119 -5.47 0.93 -12.65
C PHE A 119 -5.30 0.85 -14.16
N SER A 120 -5.87 1.78 -14.92
CA SER A 120 -5.73 1.82 -16.38
C SER A 120 -4.28 2.12 -16.77
N GLN A 121 -3.66 3.10 -16.14
CA GLN A 121 -2.25 3.45 -16.38
C GLN A 121 -1.30 2.35 -15.94
N LEU A 122 -1.57 1.69 -14.81
CA LEU A 122 -0.78 0.54 -14.35
C LEU A 122 -0.80 -0.60 -15.39
N LYS A 123 -2.00 -0.97 -15.87
CA LYS A 123 -2.17 -2.03 -16.87
C LYS A 123 -1.48 -1.69 -18.19
N GLU A 124 -1.57 -0.43 -18.64
CA GLU A 124 -0.87 0.03 -19.83
C GLU A 124 0.65 -0.07 -19.67
N LYS A 125 1.19 0.38 -18.54
CA LYS A 125 2.63 0.34 -18.27
C LYS A 125 3.17 -1.09 -18.23
N ILE A 126 2.51 -1.98 -17.52
CA ILE A 126 2.86 -3.41 -17.49
C ILE A 126 2.81 -4.00 -18.91
N SER A 127 1.78 -3.67 -19.69
CA SER A 127 1.65 -4.16 -21.07
C SER A 127 2.77 -3.64 -21.97
N SER A 128 3.21 -2.38 -21.77
CA SER A 128 4.26 -1.74 -22.59
C SER A 128 5.67 -2.27 -22.29
N LEU A 129 5.95 -2.64 -21.04
CA LEU A 129 7.25 -3.15 -20.62
C LEU A 129 7.38 -4.67 -20.82
N GLY A 130 6.27 -5.35 -21.05
CA GLY A 130 6.18 -6.79 -20.87
C GLY A 130 6.12 -7.16 -19.39
N MET A 131 5.87 -8.44 -19.10
CA MET A 131 5.75 -8.87 -17.71
C MET A 131 7.11 -8.94 -17.01
N VAL A 132 7.20 -8.29 -15.85
CA VAL A 132 8.39 -8.19 -15.01
C VAL A 132 8.14 -8.88 -13.67
N HIS A 133 9.20 -9.35 -13.00
CA HIS A 133 9.06 -10.07 -11.73
C HIS A 133 8.51 -9.20 -10.61
N GLY A 134 8.97 -7.95 -10.53
CA GLY A 134 8.52 -6.99 -9.55
C GLY A 134 8.08 -5.71 -10.23
N THR A 135 6.88 -5.24 -9.93
CA THR A 135 6.38 -3.91 -10.33
C THR A 135 5.92 -3.17 -9.10
N THR A 136 6.29 -1.90 -8.96
CA THR A 136 5.71 -1.02 -7.95
C THR A 136 5.35 0.31 -8.58
N MET A 137 4.12 0.76 -8.37
CA MET A 137 3.67 2.10 -8.74
C MET A 137 3.18 2.81 -7.48
N GLN A 138 3.71 3.99 -7.19
CA GLN A 138 3.39 4.70 -5.95
C GLN A 138 3.28 6.22 -6.13
N LEU A 139 2.40 6.81 -5.35
CA LEU A 139 2.27 8.24 -5.09
C LEU A 139 2.46 8.45 -3.59
N CYS A 140 3.58 9.03 -3.21
CA CYS A 140 3.99 9.24 -1.81
C CYS A 140 4.96 10.43 -1.73
N GLY A 141 5.41 10.77 -0.52
CA GLY A 141 6.33 11.90 -0.32
C GLY A 141 5.68 13.26 -0.58
N ASN A 142 6.50 14.31 -0.77
CA ASN A 142 6.02 15.70 -0.96
C ASN A 142 5.04 16.17 0.13
N GLY A 143 5.26 15.77 1.38
CA GLY A 143 4.38 16.09 2.51
C GLY A 143 3.05 15.35 2.54
N ARG A 144 2.82 14.37 1.65
CA ARG A 144 1.65 13.49 1.71
C ARG A 144 1.68 12.64 2.97
N THR A 145 0.54 12.51 3.62
CA THR A 145 0.33 11.57 4.72
C THR A 145 -0.11 10.22 4.17
N SER A 146 -0.32 9.23 5.04
CA SER A 146 -0.97 7.97 4.68
C SER A 146 -2.38 8.19 4.10
N GLU A 147 -3.03 9.33 4.34
CA GLU A 147 -4.35 9.63 3.77
C GLU A 147 -4.27 9.93 2.27
N HIS A 148 -3.15 10.46 1.79
CA HIS A 148 -2.95 10.85 0.39
C HIS A 148 -1.90 9.99 -0.31
N THR A 149 -1.55 8.85 0.28
CA THR A 149 -0.62 7.89 -0.30
C THR A 149 -1.39 6.85 -1.11
N VAL A 150 -0.89 6.54 -2.29
CA VAL A 150 -1.37 5.46 -3.15
C VAL A 150 -0.21 4.56 -3.51
N GLY A 151 -0.40 3.25 -3.46
CA GLY A 151 0.60 2.31 -3.89
C GLY A 151 -0.02 1.01 -4.39
N ILE A 152 0.59 0.44 -5.42
CA ILE A 152 0.29 -0.90 -5.91
C ILE A 152 1.62 -1.57 -6.20
N THR A 153 1.87 -2.73 -5.61
CA THR A 153 3.04 -3.55 -5.86
C THR A 153 2.62 -4.95 -6.28
N ILE A 154 3.36 -5.50 -7.23
CA ILE A 154 3.16 -6.81 -7.82
C ILE A 154 4.48 -7.54 -7.70
N ASP A 155 4.43 -8.75 -7.17
CA ASP A 155 5.55 -9.69 -7.14
C ASP A 155 5.07 -11.02 -7.73
N THR A 156 5.83 -11.57 -8.69
CA THR A 156 5.57 -12.88 -9.30
C THR A 156 6.53 -13.96 -8.83
N SER A 157 7.33 -13.67 -7.79
CA SER A 157 8.32 -14.60 -7.24
C SER A 157 7.80 -15.38 -6.03
N GLY A 158 6.62 -15.00 -5.51
CA GLY A 158 6.03 -15.54 -4.29
C GLY A 158 6.53 -14.86 -3.01
N ASP A 159 7.30 -13.77 -3.11
CA ASP A 159 7.77 -13.02 -1.94
C ASP A 159 6.68 -12.07 -1.41
N ALA A 160 5.73 -12.68 -0.70
CA ALA A 160 4.69 -11.94 -0.02
C ALA A 160 5.21 -11.04 1.12
N THR A 161 6.38 -11.36 1.69
CA THR A 161 6.92 -10.58 2.82
C THR A 161 7.43 -9.24 2.32
N ALA A 162 8.09 -9.22 1.16
CA ALA A 162 8.52 -7.98 0.52
C ALA A 162 7.33 -7.07 0.18
N THR A 163 6.27 -7.62 -0.43
CA THR A 163 5.07 -6.85 -0.80
C THR A 163 4.31 -6.31 0.41
N GLU A 164 4.16 -7.10 1.49
CA GLU A 164 3.56 -6.63 2.74
C GLU A 164 4.38 -5.52 3.42
N LYS A 165 5.72 -5.59 3.36
CA LYS A 165 6.58 -4.54 3.91
C LYS A 165 6.38 -3.21 3.18
N ILE A 166 6.32 -3.25 1.85
CA ILE A 166 6.03 -2.11 0.99
C ILE A 166 4.67 -1.50 1.37
N GLN A 167 3.63 -2.34 1.46
CA GLN A 167 2.28 -1.91 1.82
C GLN A 167 2.23 -1.21 3.18
N ARG A 168 2.94 -1.74 4.18
CA ARG A 168 3.03 -1.13 5.51
C ARG A 168 3.71 0.23 5.50
N ALA A 169 4.68 0.47 4.60
CA ALA A 169 5.31 1.79 4.44
C ALA A 169 4.29 2.83 3.98
N TRP A 170 3.48 2.51 2.98
CA TRP A 170 2.41 3.38 2.52
C TRP A 170 1.38 3.69 3.60
N GLY A 171 1.06 2.70 4.46
CA GLY A 171 0.22 2.91 5.63
C GLY A 171 0.75 3.90 6.65
N ARG A 172 2.06 4.19 6.63
CA ARG A 172 2.71 5.23 7.44
C ARG A 172 2.90 6.55 6.69
N GLY A 173 2.47 6.63 5.42
CA GLY A 173 2.73 7.77 4.54
C GLY A 173 4.15 7.81 4.00
N GLU A 174 4.91 6.72 4.13
CA GLU A 174 6.28 6.61 3.64
C GLU A 174 6.29 6.06 2.22
N CYS A 175 7.21 6.57 1.39
CA CYS A 175 7.54 5.92 0.13
C CYS A 175 8.23 4.59 0.39
N ALA A 176 7.88 3.57 -0.38
CA ALA A 176 8.59 2.31 -0.30
C ALA A 176 9.97 2.44 -0.94
N GLU A 177 10.98 1.90 -0.27
CA GLU A 177 12.30 1.70 -0.85
C GLU A 177 12.24 0.49 -1.78
N VAL A 178 12.18 0.76 -3.09
CA VAL A 178 12.12 -0.28 -4.12
C VAL A 178 13.41 -0.25 -4.93
N SER A 179 14.02 -1.42 -5.13
CA SER A 179 15.16 -1.57 -6.04
C SER A 179 14.64 -1.92 -7.44
N GLY A 180 14.95 -1.11 -8.45
CA GLY A 180 14.44 -1.28 -9.82
C GLY A 180 15.50 -1.10 -10.89
N LEU A 181 15.37 -1.85 -11.99
CA LEU A 181 16.19 -1.69 -13.21
C LEU A 181 15.61 -0.62 -14.14
N VAL A 182 14.29 -0.39 -14.07
CA VAL A 182 13.59 0.65 -14.82
C VAL A 182 12.83 1.53 -13.82
N THR A 183 13.16 2.82 -13.82
CA THR A 183 12.43 3.84 -13.06
C THR A 183 11.85 4.84 -14.05
N SER A 184 10.55 5.09 -13.99
CA SER A 184 9.89 6.13 -14.78
C SER A 184 8.81 6.82 -13.96
N THR A 185 8.32 7.96 -14.42
CA THR A 185 7.16 8.62 -13.84
C THR A 185 5.97 8.52 -14.78
N VAL A 186 4.76 8.52 -14.20
CA VAL A 186 3.50 8.47 -14.93
C VAL A 186 2.58 9.55 -14.38
N GLU A 187 2.16 10.47 -15.23
CA GLU A 187 1.16 11.47 -14.86
C GLU A 187 -0.23 10.83 -14.90
N ILE A 188 -0.98 10.99 -13.81
CA ILE A 188 -2.35 10.49 -13.67
C ILE A 188 -3.20 11.60 -13.08
N SER A 189 -4.34 11.88 -13.71
CA SER A 189 -5.34 12.76 -13.14
C SER A 189 -6.12 12.02 -12.06
N ILE A 190 -6.00 12.48 -10.82
CA ILE A 190 -6.73 11.94 -9.67
C ILE A 190 -7.49 13.05 -8.96
N GLU A 191 -8.52 12.67 -8.22
CA GLU A 191 -9.29 13.55 -7.36
C GLU A 191 -8.89 13.27 -5.91
N GLU A 192 -8.51 14.31 -5.18
CA GLU A 192 -8.07 14.20 -3.79
C GLU A 192 -8.75 15.27 -2.93
N ALA A 193 -9.24 14.84 -1.76
CA ALA A 193 -9.73 15.74 -0.73
C ALA A 193 -8.58 16.64 -0.25
N ALA A 194 -8.91 17.90 0.08
CA ALA A 194 -7.94 18.85 0.58
C ALA A 194 -7.15 18.27 1.76
N VAL A 195 -5.83 18.42 1.72
CA VAL A 195 -4.98 18.10 2.88
C VAL A 195 -5.38 19.07 3.97
N ALA A 196 -5.89 18.58 5.11
CA ALA A 196 -6.15 19.44 6.24
C ALA A 196 -4.81 20.09 6.65
N GLU A 197 -4.66 21.38 6.36
CA GLU A 197 -3.50 22.15 6.83
C GLU A 197 -3.49 22.05 8.34
N THR A 198 -2.57 21.26 8.86
CA THR A 198 -2.33 21.22 10.30
C THR A 198 -1.63 22.54 10.61
N THR A 199 -2.42 23.55 11.00
CA THR A 199 -1.88 24.80 11.54
C THR A 199 -1.04 24.42 12.75
N GLN A 200 0.29 24.42 12.58
CA GLN A 200 1.20 24.35 13.71
C GLN A 200 0.99 25.63 14.53
N ILE A 201 0.46 25.46 15.74
CA ILE A 201 0.41 26.50 16.77
C ILE A 201 1.71 26.44 17.56
#